data_AF-A0A524D6Y1-F1
#
_entry.id   AF-A0A524D6Y1-F1
#
_cell.length_a   1.000
_cell.length_b   1.000
_cell.length_c   1.000
_cell.angle_alpha   90.00
_cell.angle_beta   90.00
_cell.angle_gamma   90.00
#
_symmetry.space_group_name_H-M   'P 1'
#
loop_
_entity.id
_entity.type
_entity.pdbx_description
1 polymer ?
#
loop_
_entity_poly.entity_id
_entity_poly.type
_entity_poly.pdbx_seq_one_letter_code
_entity_poly.pdbx_strand_id
1 'polypeptide(L)'
;MSKVSQKVIENKLQELVEDGIPEDLIERIKEKLKGQELEEEQLEYFLNKIYINFNNAIVETAEPVGTVAAQSIGEPGTQMTLRTFHYAGVEEFSVTQGLPRLIEIVDARRFPSTPQMEVYLEEGYRESEEVALDVHNRIEQIRIEQITHDADLDFVDWNIVINVIPDICEKKGIDIDKIPDLLKRYKKKGSIKRDGNAIIIDPGIEDLQQLQKMREKILKKVVKGIRGVKRGLLSPVDDEETEWGIKTEGTNLQGVIQIEGVDASRTVSNHIHEVEKLFGIEAARNLIIKEAQKVLEQQGLDVDLRHLLILSDLMTVSGTIQSIGRHGISGSKSSVFARAAFEVTVNQLLDAGLYGEEERLLGIPENVIIGQITPIGTGRTKIMMDLDANLKILNEKNK
;
A
#
# COMPACT_ATOMS: atom_id res chain seq x y z
N MET A 1 43.57 -32.98 19.65
CA MET A 1 42.78 -32.50 18.50
C MET A 1 42.48 -31.03 18.77
N SER A 2 42.98 -30.16 17.89
CA SER A 2 43.02 -28.71 18.12
C SER A 2 41.61 -28.14 18.08
N LYS A 3 41.17 -27.56 19.20
CA LYS A 3 39.95 -26.75 19.25
C LYS A 3 40.08 -25.60 18.25
N VAL A 4 39.06 -25.37 17.44
CA VAL A 4 39.08 -24.34 16.40
C VAL A 4 39.24 -22.97 17.07
N SER A 5 40.28 -22.21 16.70
CA SER A 5 40.41 -20.84 17.19
C SER A 5 39.37 -19.94 16.52
N GLN A 6 38.88 -18.92 17.23
CA GLN A 6 37.93 -17.94 16.67
C GLN A 6 38.42 -17.33 15.34
N LYS A 7 39.74 -17.23 15.15
CA LYS A 7 40.37 -16.75 13.91
C LYS A 7 40.14 -17.65 12.69
N VAL A 8 40.05 -18.96 12.90
CA VAL A 8 39.78 -19.93 11.82
C VAL A 8 38.31 -19.89 11.42
N ILE A 9 37.42 -19.66 12.40
CA ILE A 9 35.99 -19.47 12.15
C ILE A 9 35.77 -18.18 11.33
N GLU A 10 36.41 -17.07 11.71
CA GLU A 10 36.29 -15.81 10.97
C GLU A 10 36.82 -15.90 9.54
N ASN A 11 37.96 -16.54 9.32
CA ASN A 11 38.51 -16.75 7.98
C ASN A 11 37.59 -17.61 7.10
N LYS A 12 37.10 -18.76 7.62
CA LYS A 12 36.18 -19.63 6.86
C LYS A 12 34.83 -18.97 6.59
N LEU A 13 34.38 -18.05 7.46
CA LEU A 13 33.17 -17.27 7.22
C LEU A 13 33.40 -16.17 6.17
N GLN A 14 34.61 -15.60 6.07
CA GLN A 14 34.96 -14.68 4.99
C GLN A 14 35.00 -15.40 3.63
N GLU A 15 35.54 -16.62 3.57
CA GLU A 15 35.48 -17.44 2.35
C GLU A 15 34.03 -17.65 1.87
N LEU A 16 33.09 -17.89 2.79
CA LEU A 16 31.66 -18.02 2.45
C LEU A 16 31.02 -16.70 1.95
N VAL A 17 31.51 -15.54 2.41
CA VAL A 17 31.09 -14.23 1.84
C VAL A 17 31.57 -14.11 0.41
N GLU A 18 32.83 -14.46 0.15
CA GLU A 18 33.43 -14.43 -1.20
C GLU A 18 32.70 -15.39 -2.15
N ASP A 19 32.24 -16.53 -1.65
CA ASP A 19 31.43 -17.51 -2.39
C ASP A 19 29.98 -17.05 -2.65
N GLY A 20 29.57 -15.86 -2.17
CA GLY A 20 28.30 -15.22 -2.51
C GLY A 20 27.14 -15.49 -1.54
N ILE A 21 27.41 -15.98 -0.33
CA ILE A 21 26.38 -16.14 0.70
C ILE A 21 26.02 -14.78 1.33
N PRO A 22 24.73 -14.47 1.53
CA PRO A 22 24.30 -13.21 2.16
C PRO A 22 24.86 -13.01 3.57
N GLU A 23 25.25 -11.78 3.89
CA GLU A 23 25.80 -11.39 5.20
C GLU A 23 24.84 -11.72 6.35
N ASP A 24 23.53 -11.53 6.18
CA ASP A 24 22.50 -11.87 7.17
C ASP A 24 22.52 -13.35 7.58
N LEU A 25 22.76 -14.26 6.63
CA LEU A 25 22.84 -15.69 6.90
C LEU A 25 24.12 -16.00 7.68
N ILE A 26 25.21 -15.31 7.35
CA ILE A 26 26.50 -15.46 8.02
C ILE A 26 26.43 -14.95 9.45
N GLU A 27 25.74 -13.84 9.72
CA GLU A 27 25.51 -13.37 11.08
C GLU A 27 24.71 -14.38 11.91
N ARG A 28 23.65 -14.96 11.34
CA ARG A 28 22.88 -16.05 11.98
C ARG A 28 23.73 -17.28 12.25
N ILE A 29 24.66 -17.61 11.35
CA ILE A 29 25.61 -18.71 11.53
C ILE A 29 26.59 -18.38 12.66
N LYS A 30 27.14 -17.15 12.70
CA LYS A 30 28.03 -16.67 13.77
C LYS A 30 27.36 -16.74 15.13
N GLU A 31 26.09 -16.32 15.24
CA GLU A 31 25.33 -16.42 16.48
C GLU A 31 25.13 -17.86 16.94
N LYS A 32 24.79 -18.78 16.03
CA LYS A 32 24.62 -20.20 16.39
C LYS A 32 25.94 -20.89 16.74
N LEU A 33 27.06 -20.43 16.17
CA LEU A 33 28.40 -20.93 16.49
C LEU A 33 28.92 -20.39 17.83
N LYS A 34 28.42 -19.23 18.31
CA LYS A 34 28.75 -18.70 19.64
C LYS A 34 28.18 -19.63 20.72
N GLY A 35 29.05 -20.47 21.29
CA GLY A 35 28.72 -21.35 22.42
C GLY A 35 28.80 -22.85 22.10
N GLN A 36 29.16 -23.24 20.88
CA GLN A 36 29.41 -24.64 20.53
C GLN A 36 30.91 -24.93 20.42
N GLU A 37 31.38 -25.99 21.09
CA GLU A 37 32.73 -26.51 20.88
C GLU A 37 32.69 -27.51 19.71
N LEU A 38 33.07 -27.07 18.52
CA LEU A 38 33.14 -27.90 17.32
C LEU A 38 34.59 -28.28 16.99
N GLU A 39 34.77 -29.50 16.48
CA GLU A 39 36.03 -29.91 15.84
C GLU A 39 36.15 -29.29 14.44
N GLU A 40 37.38 -29.14 13.94
CA GLU A 40 37.63 -28.48 12.64
C GLU A 40 36.95 -29.20 11.47
N GLU A 41 36.91 -30.53 11.48
CA GLU A 41 36.20 -31.35 10.49
C GLU A 41 34.67 -31.16 10.56
N GLN A 42 34.12 -31.02 11.77
CA GLN A 42 32.68 -30.82 11.97
C GLN A 42 32.25 -29.43 11.50
N LEU A 43 33.07 -28.42 11.76
CA LEU A 43 32.85 -27.07 11.26
C LEU A 43 32.89 -27.06 9.73
N GLU A 44 33.88 -27.69 9.11
CA GLU A 44 34.00 -27.75 7.66
C GLU A 44 32.84 -28.49 7.00
N TYR A 45 32.41 -29.62 7.58
CA TYR A 45 31.22 -30.33 7.11
C TYR A 45 29.96 -29.46 7.19
N PHE A 46 29.78 -28.74 8.29
CA PHE A 46 28.63 -27.86 8.50
C PHE A 46 28.59 -26.73 7.48
N LEU A 47 29.71 -26.03 7.27
CA LEU A 47 29.80 -24.94 6.31
C LEU A 47 29.60 -25.43 4.88
N ASN A 48 30.22 -26.57 4.50
CA ASN A 48 29.99 -27.20 3.20
C ASN A 48 28.52 -27.59 3.00
N LYS A 49 27.85 -28.10 4.03
CA LYS A 49 26.42 -28.42 3.95
C LYS A 49 25.55 -27.18 3.77
N ILE A 50 25.87 -26.08 4.45
CA ILE A 50 25.18 -24.80 4.25
C ILE A 50 25.36 -24.33 2.82
N TYR A 51 26.59 -24.34 2.30
CA TYR A 51 26.89 -23.92 0.94
C TYR A 51 26.14 -24.77 -0.10
N ILE A 52 26.16 -26.09 0.03
CA ILE A 52 25.44 -27.00 -0.86
C ILE A 52 23.92 -26.75 -0.80
N ASN A 53 23.35 -26.59 0.41
CA ASN A 53 21.92 -26.34 0.56
C ASN A 53 21.52 -24.97 0.00
N PHE A 54 22.36 -23.95 0.16
CA PHE A 54 22.14 -22.63 -0.40
C PHE A 54 22.13 -22.68 -1.92
N ASN A 55 23.15 -23.27 -2.55
CA ASN A 55 23.21 -23.41 -4.01
C ASN A 55 22.06 -24.23 -4.59
N ASN A 56 21.62 -25.28 -3.88
CA ASN A 56 20.44 -26.05 -4.29
C ASN A 56 19.12 -25.28 -4.13
N ALA A 57 19.08 -24.22 -3.32
CA ALA A 57 17.90 -23.39 -3.09
C ALA A 57 17.81 -22.17 -4.03
N ILE A 58 18.86 -21.90 -4.81
CA ILE A 58 18.85 -20.84 -5.82
C ILE A 58 17.87 -21.23 -6.93
N VAL A 59 17.06 -20.27 -7.38
CA VAL A 59 16.12 -20.48 -8.48
C VAL A 59 16.87 -20.80 -9.78
N GLU A 60 16.40 -21.79 -10.52
CA GLU A 60 16.99 -22.13 -11.81
C GLU A 60 16.80 -20.98 -12.81
N THR A 61 17.81 -20.78 -13.66
CA THR A 61 17.75 -19.75 -14.69
C THR A 61 16.65 -20.05 -15.71
N ALA A 62 15.99 -19.00 -16.21
CA ALA A 62 14.89 -19.08 -17.18
C ALA A 62 13.54 -19.60 -16.64
N GLU A 63 13.41 -19.79 -15.34
CA GLU A 63 12.13 -20.09 -14.70
C GLU A 63 11.13 -18.94 -14.93
N PRO A 64 9.87 -19.22 -15.33
CA PRO A 64 8.85 -18.19 -15.56
C PRO A 64 8.26 -17.65 -14.25
N VAL A 65 9.11 -17.00 -13.43
CA VAL A 65 8.76 -16.47 -12.10
C VAL A 65 7.57 -15.52 -12.12
N GLY A 66 7.37 -14.76 -13.21
CA GLY A 66 6.23 -13.87 -13.36
C GLY A 66 4.90 -14.63 -13.48
N THR A 67 4.89 -15.76 -14.19
CA THR A 67 3.69 -16.62 -14.31
C THR A 67 3.38 -17.30 -12.99
N VAL A 68 4.41 -17.84 -12.32
CA VAL A 68 4.25 -18.50 -11.02
C VAL A 68 3.76 -17.48 -9.98
N ALA A 69 4.36 -16.30 -9.89
CA ALA A 69 3.93 -15.26 -8.98
C ALA A 69 2.47 -14.82 -9.24
N ALA A 70 2.09 -14.63 -10.51
CA ALA A 70 0.71 -14.28 -10.85
C ALA A 70 -0.29 -15.37 -10.43
N GLN A 71 0.06 -16.64 -10.60
CA GLN A 71 -0.75 -17.76 -10.15
C GLN A 71 -0.83 -17.85 -8.63
N SER A 72 0.31 -17.76 -7.94
CA SER A 72 0.37 -17.83 -6.47
C SER A 72 -0.37 -16.69 -5.77
N ILE A 73 -0.38 -15.49 -6.36
CA ILE A 73 -1.17 -14.36 -5.84
C ILE A 73 -2.66 -14.51 -6.20
N GLY A 74 -2.97 -15.06 -7.39
CA GLY A 74 -4.34 -15.19 -7.88
C GLY A 74 -5.12 -16.39 -7.33
N GLU A 75 -4.45 -17.51 -7.03
CA GLU A 75 -5.07 -18.74 -6.51
C GLU A 75 -5.84 -18.51 -5.20
N PRO A 76 -5.26 -17.82 -4.18
CA PRO A 76 -5.97 -17.41 -2.97
C PRO A 76 -7.28 -16.67 -3.27
N GLY A 77 -7.33 -15.88 -4.33
CA GLY A 77 -8.51 -15.12 -4.72
C GLY A 77 -9.75 -15.98 -4.98
N THR A 78 -9.59 -17.24 -5.39
CA THR A 78 -10.72 -18.18 -5.56
C THR A 78 -11.19 -18.80 -4.25
N GLN A 79 -10.29 -18.88 -3.26
CA GLN A 79 -10.53 -19.46 -1.93
C GLN A 79 -11.00 -18.40 -0.92
N MET A 80 -10.82 -17.12 -1.23
CA MET A 80 -11.33 -15.97 -0.48
C MET A 80 -12.86 -15.97 -0.50
N THR A 81 -13.44 -16.75 0.41
CA THR A 81 -14.86 -16.69 0.75
C THR A 81 -15.10 -15.56 1.75
N LEU A 82 -16.32 -15.03 1.80
CA LEU A 82 -16.72 -14.02 2.77
C LEU A 82 -16.49 -14.54 4.20
N ARG A 83 -15.35 -14.21 4.83
CA ARG A 83 -15.26 -14.27 6.30
C ARG A 83 -16.25 -13.24 6.84
N THR A 84 -17.25 -13.74 7.57
CA THR A 84 -18.41 -12.98 8.04
C THR A 84 -17.99 -11.87 9.00
N PHE A 85 -18.65 -10.72 8.79
CA PHE A 85 -18.39 -9.38 9.31
C PHE A 85 -18.61 -9.18 10.83
N HIS A 86 -18.07 -10.05 11.68
CA HIS A 86 -18.12 -9.84 13.13
C HIS A 86 -16.75 -10.09 13.76
N TYR A 87 -15.83 -9.16 13.56
CA TYR A 87 -14.76 -8.99 14.53
C TYR A 87 -15.41 -8.49 15.82
N ALA A 88 -15.27 -9.25 16.89
CA ALA A 88 -15.70 -8.82 18.22
C ALA A 88 -14.74 -7.72 18.69
N GLY A 89 -15.06 -6.47 18.37
CA GLY A 89 -14.27 -5.31 18.75
C GLY A 89 -14.91 -4.05 18.19
N VAL A 90 -15.18 -3.08 19.06
CA VAL A 90 -15.76 -1.77 18.68
C VAL A 90 -14.70 -0.88 17.97
N GLU A 91 -13.48 -1.39 17.81
CA GLU A 91 -12.28 -0.60 17.53
C GLU A 91 -11.73 -0.73 16.10
N GLU A 92 -12.23 -1.67 15.29
CA GLU A 92 -11.91 -1.72 13.86
C GLU A 92 -13.06 -1.14 13.04
N PHE A 93 -12.79 -0.02 12.38
CA PHE A 93 -13.68 0.52 11.35
C PHE A 93 -14.05 -0.59 10.36
N SER A 94 -15.28 -0.60 9.85
CA SER A 94 -15.72 -1.58 8.84
C SER A 94 -14.87 -1.48 7.57
N VAL A 95 -13.75 -2.19 7.53
CA VAL A 95 -12.79 -2.17 6.43
C VAL A 95 -13.37 -2.98 5.28
N THR A 96 -13.13 -2.54 4.04
CA THR A 96 -13.24 -3.46 2.90
C THR A 96 -12.16 -4.52 3.06
N GLN A 97 -12.47 -5.62 3.72
CA GLN A 97 -11.51 -6.70 3.95
C GLN A 97 -11.50 -7.69 2.78
N GLY A 98 -10.34 -8.32 2.59
CA GLY A 98 -10.17 -9.45 1.69
C GLY A 98 -9.94 -9.07 0.23
N LEU A 99 -10.52 -9.86 -0.69
CA LEU A 99 -10.22 -9.79 -2.12
C LEU A 99 -10.49 -8.41 -2.76
N PRO A 100 -11.58 -7.67 -2.46
CA PRO A 100 -11.81 -6.37 -3.05
C PRO A 100 -10.65 -5.42 -2.82
N ARG A 101 -10.03 -5.44 -1.63
CA ARG A 101 -8.88 -4.59 -1.30
C ARG A 101 -7.65 -4.97 -2.11
N LEU A 102 -7.38 -6.27 -2.26
CA LEU A 102 -6.27 -6.75 -3.09
C LEU A 102 -6.43 -6.30 -4.55
N ILE A 103 -7.66 -6.34 -5.08
CA ILE A 103 -7.98 -5.81 -6.42
C ILE A 103 -7.69 -4.30 -6.50
N GLU A 104 -8.07 -3.51 -5.49
CA GLU A 104 -7.80 -2.06 -5.50
C GLU A 104 -6.31 -1.73 -5.55
N ILE A 105 -5.49 -2.52 -4.83
CA ILE A 105 -4.04 -2.37 -4.80
C ILE A 105 -3.47 -2.70 -6.18
N VAL A 106 -3.79 -3.87 -6.72
CA VAL A 106 -3.33 -4.37 -8.02
C VAL A 106 -3.77 -3.47 -9.19
N ASP A 107 -4.98 -2.92 -9.14
CA ASP A 107 -5.49 -1.98 -10.13
C ASP A 107 -4.94 -0.56 -9.96
N ALA A 108 -4.11 -0.31 -8.94
CA ALA A 108 -3.60 1.01 -8.58
C ALA A 108 -4.73 2.05 -8.60
N ARG A 109 -5.82 1.79 -7.87
CA ARG A 109 -6.97 2.70 -7.88
C ARG A 109 -6.58 4.06 -7.29
N ARG A 110 -6.98 5.13 -8.00
CA ARG A 110 -6.73 6.51 -7.58
C ARG A 110 -7.26 6.85 -6.19
N PHE A 111 -8.39 6.29 -5.81
CA PHE A 111 -9.00 6.45 -4.50
C PHE A 111 -9.44 5.07 -4.01
N PRO A 112 -8.99 4.63 -2.83
CA PRO A 112 -9.46 3.39 -2.23
C PRO A 112 -10.90 3.57 -1.71
N SER A 113 -11.64 2.46 -1.63
CA SER A 113 -13.04 2.51 -1.15
C SER A 113 -13.15 2.84 0.34
N THR A 114 -12.23 2.32 1.16
CA THR A 114 -12.11 2.64 2.59
C THR A 114 -10.72 3.20 2.91
N PRO A 115 -10.48 4.51 2.66
CA PRO A 115 -9.23 5.15 3.03
C PRO A 115 -9.08 5.18 4.55
N GLN A 116 -7.90 4.81 5.06
CA GLN A 116 -7.57 4.79 6.48
C GLN A 116 -6.12 5.21 6.71
N MET A 117 -5.87 5.82 7.87
CA MET A 117 -4.53 6.14 8.33
C MET A 117 -4.33 5.67 9.76
N GLU A 118 -3.12 5.23 10.05
CA GLU A 118 -2.62 4.94 11.39
C GLU A 118 -1.63 6.06 11.73
N VAL A 119 -2.08 6.99 12.57
CA VAL A 119 -1.31 8.17 12.97
C VAL A 119 -0.64 7.90 14.31
N TYR A 120 0.68 7.99 14.30
CA TYR A 120 1.50 7.84 15.50
C TYR A 120 1.83 9.22 16.05
N LEU A 121 1.92 9.33 17.37
CA LEU A 121 2.28 10.56 18.04
C LEU A 121 3.79 10.64 18.30
N GLU A 122 4.33 11.80 18.67
CA GLU A 122 5.73 11.97 19.10
C GLU A 122 5.93 11.60 20.58
N GLU A 123 7.18 11.35 21.01
CA GLU A 123 7.52 10.83 22.36
C GLU A 123 6.95 11.66 23.53
N GLY A 124 6.66 12.96 23.35
CA GLY A 124 5.99 13.79 24.38
C GLY A 124 4.46 13.72 24.41
N TYR A 125 3.84 13.17 23.36
CA TYR A 125 2.38 13.14 23.15
C TYR A 125 1.80 11.72 23.28
N ARG A 126 2.64 10.68 23.25
CA ARG A 126 2.23 9.26 23.27
C ARG A 126 1.74 8.75 24.62
N GLU A 127 2.24 9.28 25.73
CA GLU A 127 2.00 8.74 27.07
C GLU A 127 0.71 9.29 27.73
N SER A 128 0.22 10.44 27.27
CA SER A 128 -0.93 11.13 27.87
C SER A 128 -2.17 11.08 26.98
N GLU A 129 -3.23 10.46 27.48
CA GLU A 129 -4.53 10.39 26.79
C GLU A 129 -5.12 11.78 26.51
N GLU A 130 -5.00 12.71 27.45
CA GLU A 130 -5.54 14.08 27.29
C GLU A 130 -4.88 14.83 26.14
N VAL A 131 -3.56 14.67 25.98
CA VAL A 131 -2.77 15.31 24.93
C VAL A 131 -3.04 14.64 23.58
N ALA A 132 -3.15 13.32 23.55
CA ALA A 132 -3.55 12.56 22.37
C ALA A 132 -4.97 12.94 21.90
N LEU A 133 -5.90 13.21 22.83
CA LEU A 133 -7.25 13.67 22.54
C LEU A 133 -7.25 15.06 21.89
N ASP A 134 -6.37 15.97 22.31
CA ASP A 134 -6.25 17.28 21.66
C ASP A 134 -5.71 17.16 20.22
N VAL A 135 -4.68 16.33 19.99
CA VAL A 135 -4.19 16.05 18.63
C VAL A 135 -5.26 15.39 17.77
N HIS A 136 -6.01 14.43 18.32
CA HIS A 136 -7.16 13.80 17.67
C HIS A 136 -8.22 14.84 17.25
N ASN A 137 -8.60 15.75 18.15
CA ASN A 137 -9.55 16.83 17.88
C ASN A 137 -9.05 17.84 16.82
N ARG A 138 -7.73 17.97 16.64
CA ARG A 138 -7.12 18.79 15.57
C ARG A 138 -7.10 18.07 14.22
N ILE A 139 -7.01 16.74 14.21
CA ILE A 139 -7.02 15.93 12.98
C ILE A 139 -8.43 15.77 12.43
N GLU A 140 -9.40 15.43 13.30
CA GLU A 140 -10.76 15.06 12.90
C GLU A 140 -11.47 16.23 12.17
N GLN A 141 -11.97 15.95 10.96
CA GLN A 141 -12.72 16.93 10.20
C GLN A 141 -14.11 17.11 10.79
N ILE A 142 -14.35 18.28 11.39
CA ILE A 142 -15.66 18.63 11.94
C ILE A 142 -16.39 19.52 10.95
N ARG A 143 -17.50 19.00 10.42
CA ARG A 143 -18.41 19.76 9.56
C ARG A 143 -19.52 20.39 10.39
N ILE A 144 -20.13 21.45 9.86
CA ILE A 144 -21.27 22.10 10.52
C ILE A 144 -22.41 21.10 10.76
N GLU A 145 -22.66 20.19 9.82
CA GLU A 145 -23.69 19.15 10.00
C GLU A 145 -23.53 18.26 11.24
N GLN A 146 -22.30 18.06 11.74
CA GLN A 146 -22.03 17.19 12.90
C GLN A 146 -22.18 17.93 14.24
N ILE A 147 -22.13 19.26 14.23
CA ILE A 147 -22.25 20.10 15.43
C ILE A 147 -23.65 20.69 15.58
N THR A 148 -24.53 20.50 14.58
CA THR A 148 -25.87 21.11 14.55
C THR A 148 -26.96 20.10 14.87
N HIS A 149 -27.87 20.47 15.78
CA HIS A 149 -29.09 19.70 16.03
C HIS A 149 -30.09 19.89 14.88
N ASP A 150 -30.37 21.16 14.55
CA ASP A 150 -31.30 21.54 13.48
C ASP A 150 -30.77 22.73 12.69
N ALA A 151 -31.12 22.76 11.41
CA ALA A 151 -30.85 23.86 10.51
C ALA A 151 -32.16 24.28 9.86
N ASP A 152 -32.82 25.26 10.46
CA ASP A 152 -34.12 25.76 10.04
C ASP A 152 -33.99 26.87 9.01
N LEU A 153 -34.98 26.94 8.14
CA LEU A 153 -35.15 28.02 7.16
C LEU A 153 -36.30 28.88 7.63
N ASP A 154 -36.00 30.13 7.98
CA ASP A 154 -37.01 31.13 8.19
C ASP A 154 -37.44 31.70 6.82
N PHE A 155 -38.70 31.45 6.45
CA PHE A 155 -39.26 31.89 5.19
C PHE A 155 -39.73 33.36 5.21
N VAL A 156 -39.84 33.97 6.39
CA VAL A 156 -40.34 35.35 6.56
C VAL A 156 -39.18 36.32 6.41
N ASP A 157 -38.12 36.10 7.19
CA ASP A 157 -36.93 36.95 7.16
C ASP A 157 -35.83 36.41 6.22
N TRP A 158 -36.10 35.32 5.50
CA TRP A 158 -35.16 34.63 4.60
C TRP A 158 -33.83 34.25 5.28
N ASN A 159 -33.89 33.91 6.57
CA ASN A 159 -32.73 33.57 7.39
C ASN A 159 -32.51 32.06 7.48
N ILE A 160 -31.25 31.64 7.57
CA ILE A 160 -30.87 30.27 7.92
C ILE A 160 -30.51 30.29 9.40
N VAL A 161 -31.26 29.56 10.22
CA VAL A 161 -31.02 29.43 11.66
C VAL A 161 -30.35 28.08 11.91
N ILE A 162 -29.14 28.12 12.44
CA ILE A 162 -28.34 26.92 12.71
C ILE A 162 -28.19 26.77 14.21
N ASN A 163 -28.84 25.75 14.78
CA ASN A 163 -28.77 25.46 16.21
C ASN A 163 -27.61 24.53 16.50
N VAL A 164 -26.58 25.03 17.18
CA VAL A 164 -25.35 24.30 17.51
C VAL A 164 -25.47 23.68 18.89
N ILE A 165 -24.93 22.47 19.07
CA ILE A 165 -24.90 21.75 20.36
C ILE A 165 -23.63 22.15 21.13
N PRO A 166 -23.74 22.84 22.28
CA PRO A 166 -22.58 23.31 23.05
C PRO A 166 -21.67 22.18 23.53
N ASP A 167 -22.25 21.05 23.97
CA ASP A 167 -21.51 19.90 24.50
C ASP A 167 -20.52 19.31 23.50
N ILE A 168 -20.88 19.31 22.20
CA ILE A 168 -20.00 18.81 21.13
C ILE A 168 -18.90 19.82 20.82
N CYS A 169 -19.21 21.12 20.90
CA CYS A 169 -18.23 22.19 20.72
C CYS A 169 -17.19 22.24 21.84
N GLU A 170 -17.60 22.05 23.09
CA GLU A 170 -16.70 22.01 24.25
C GLU A 170 -15.77 20.79 24.20
N LYS A 171 -16.32 19.59 23.95
CA LYS A 171 -15.51 18.36 23.85
C LYS A 171 -14.49 18.37 22.72
N LYS A 172 -14.80 19.05 21.61
CA LYS A 172 -13.91 19.14 20.43
C LYS A 172 -13.04 20.41 20.41
N GLY A 173 -13.11 21.24 21.46
CA GLY A 173 -12.34 22.48 21.59
C GLY A 173 -12.58 23.46 20.43
N ILE A 174 -13.85 23.65 20.04
CA ILE A 174 -14.24 24.63 19.02
C ILE A 174 -14.76 25.88 19.72
N ASP A 175 -14.08 27.01 19.52
CA ASP A 175 -14.60 28.32 19.92
C ASP A 175 -15.82 28.66 19.06
N ILE A 176 -17.00 28.71 19.68
CA ILE A 176 -18.27 29.10 19.04
C ILE A 176 -18.14 30.48 18.37
N ASP A 177 -17.28 31.35 18.91
CA ASP A 177 -17.01 32.70 18.41
C ASP A 177 -16.23 32.74 17.09
N LYS A 178 -15.50 31.69 16.72
CA LYS A 178 -14.76 31.61 15.44
C LYS A 178 -15.63 31.11 14.28
N ILE A 179 -16.80 30.54 14.56
CA ILE A 179 -17.70 29.97 13.54
C ILE A 179 -18.31 31.07 12.63
N PRO A 180 -18.77 32.23 13.14
CA PRO A 180 -19.24 33.34 12.30
C PRO A 180 -18.17 33.87 11.33
N ASP A 181 -16.90 33.89 11.73
CA ASP A 181 -15.79 34.35 10.88
C ASP A 181 -15.54 33.44 9.68
N LEU A 182 -15.65 32.12 9.88
CA LEU A 182 -15.52 31.13 8.81
C LEU A 182 -16.67 31.21 7.79
N LEU A 183 -17.83 31.70 8.23
CA LEU A 183 -19.04 31.83 7.43
C LEU A 183 -19.18 33.18 6.72
N LYS A 184 -18.31 34.16 7.01
CA LYS A 184 -18.26 35.46 6.31
C LYS A 184 -18.18 35.33 4.79
N ARG A 185 -17.56 34.26 4.26
CA ARG A 185 -17.45 34.03 2.80
C ARG A 185 -18.77 33.68 2.10
N TYR A 186 -19.79 33.25 2.85
CA TYR A 186 -21.10 32.92 2.28
C TYR A 186 -22.02 34.14 2.28
N LYS A 187 -21.64 35.24 2.90
CA LYS A 187 -22.43 36.47 2.90
C LYS A 187 -22.25 37.20 1.56
N LYS A 188 -23.29 37.22 0.70
CA LYS A 188 -23.32 38.14 -0.45
C LYS A 188 -23.68 39.56 -0.01
N LYS A 189 -24.71 39.74 0.86
CA LYS A 189 -25.13 41.05 1.40
C LYS A 189 -25.68 41.05 2.85
N GLY A 190 -26.26 39.97 3.40
CA GLY A 190 -27.00 39.99 4.68
C GLY A 190 -26.17 39.83 5.96
N SER A 191 -26.73 39.87 7.18
CA SER A 191 -25.98 39.80 8.46
C SER A 191 -25.76 38.37 9.00
N ILE A 192 -24.65 38.13 9.73
CA ILE A 192 -24.51 36.93 10.56
C ILE A 192 -24.68 37.42 12.00
N LYS A 193 -25.73 36.94 12.68
CA LYS A 193 -26.02 37.27 14.08
C LYS A 193 -25.92 36.01 14.92
N ARG A 194 -25.30 36.13 16.09
CA ARG A 194 -25.31 35.09 17.11
C ARG A 194 -26.49 35.39 18.03
N ASP A 195 -27.34 34.40 18.26
CA ASP A 195 -28.36 34.43 19.31
C ASP A 195 -28.19 33.20 20.20
N GLY A 196 -27.43 33.35 21.29
CA GLY A 196 -27.08 32.24 22.19
C GLY A 196 -26.33 31.11 21.48
N ASN A 197 -27.04 29.98 21.29
CA ASN A 197 -26.57 28.74 20.65
C ASN A 197 -26.94 28.66 19.16
N ALA A 198 -27.70 29.64 18.66
CA ALA A 198 -28.14 29.71 17.27
C ALA A 198 -27.27 30.70 16.48
N ILE A 199 -26.83 30.27 15.30
CA ILE A 199 -26.18 31.12 14.31
C ILE A 199 -27.22 31.46 13.25
N ILE A 200 -27.60 32.73 13.18
CA ILE A 200 -28.56 33.25 12.20
C ILE A 200 -27.77 33.85 11.04
N ILE A 201 -27.92 33.28 9.86
CA ILE A 201 -27.26 33.72 8.63
C ILE A 201 -28.32 34.29 7.70
N ASP A 202 -28.21 35.57 7.40
CA ASP A 202 -28.98 36.25 6.36
C ASP A 202 -28.11 36.30 5.08
N PRO A 203 -28.44 35.54 4.02
CA PRO A 203 -27.73 35.57 2.76
C PRO A 203 -28.14 36.73 1.83
N GLY A 204 -29.23 37.45 2.12
CA GLY A 204 -29.79 38.51 1.28
C GLY A 204 -30.35 37.98 -0.05
N ILE A 205 -30.96 36.79 -0.05
CA ILE A 205 -31.48 36.09 -1.23
C ILE A 205 -32.96 35.77 -1.00
N GLU A 206 -33.84 36.25 -1.88
CA GLU A 206 -35.30 36.05 -1.83
C GLU A 206 -35.76 34.89 -2.74
N ASP A 207 -34.99 33.80 -2.79
CA ASP A 207 -35.30 32.60 -3.60
C ASP A 207 -35.09 31.33 -2.76
N LEU A 208 -36.17 30.59 -2.55
CA LEU A 208 -36.21 29.36 -1.76
C LEU A 208 -35.23 28.29 -2.27
N GLN A 209 -35.09 28.14 -3.59
CA GLN A 209 -34.19 27.14 -4.16
C GLN A 209 -32.72 27.48 -3.92
N GLN A 210 -32.38 28.77 -3.97
CA GLN A 210 -31.02 29.24 -3.70
C GLN A 210 -30.68 29.16 -2.22
N LEU A 211 -31.64 29.45 -1.34
CA LEU A 211 -31.51 29.28 0.11
C LEU A 211 -31.28 27.83 0.52
N GLN A 212 -32.03 26.87 -0.05
CA GLN A 212 -31.80 25.45 0.20
C GLN A 212 -30.40 25.01 -0.27
N LYS A 213 -29.99 25.39 -1.49
CA LYS A 213 -28.64 25.12 -1.99
C LYS A 213 -27.55 25.76 -1.11
N MET A 214 -27.84 26.90 -0.51
CA MET A 214 -26.91 27.62 0.34
C MET A 214 -26.80 26.99 1.73
N ARG A 215 -27.93 26.57 2.31
CA ARG A 215 -27.98 25.76 3.53
C ARG A 215 -27.14 24.49 3.37
N GLU A 216 -27.33 23.74 2.29
CA GLU A 216 -26.52 22.53 2.03
C GLU A 216 -25.02 22.83 1.92
N LYS A 217 -24.66 23.96 1.29
CA LYS A 217 -23.25 24.39 1.20
C LYS A 217 -22.66 24.79 2.55
N ILE A 218 -23.47 25.40 3.42
CA ILE A 218 -23.06 25.79 4.78
C ILE A 218 -22.89 24.54 5.64
N LEU A 219 -23.85 23.60 5.61
CA LEU A 219 -23.77 22.35 6.37
C LEU A 219 -22.53 21.51 6.01
N LYS A 220 -22.16 21.47 4.72
CA LYS A 220 -20.96 20.75 4.24
C LYS A 220 -19.64 21.46 4.53
N LYS A 221 -19.67 22.69 5.07
CA LYS A 221 -18.45 23.47 5.36
C LYS A 221 -17.70 22.88 6.54
N VAL A 222 -16.38 22.86 6.42
CA VAL A 222 -15.45 22.43 7.47
C VAL A 222 -15.19 23.58 8.43
N VAL A 223 -15.39 23.33 9.72
CA VAL A 223 -15.18 24.29 10.81
C VAL A 223 -13.76 24.18 11.37
N LYS A 224 -13.34 22.94 11.66
CA LYS A 224 -12.03 22.60 12.23
C LYS A 224 -11.57 21.25 11.65
N GLY A 225 -10.27 21.03 11.62
CA GLY A 225 -9.66 19.78 11.17
C GLY A 225 -9.25 19.73 9.70
N ILE A 226 -8.64 18.61 9.34
CA ILE A 226 -8.07 18.40 8.01
C ILE A 226 -9.14 17.85 7.08
N ARG A 227 -9.23 18.41 5.86
CA ARG A 227 -10.19 17.91 4.86
C ARG A 227 -9.84 16.49 4.45
N GLY A 228 -10.84 15.61 4.42
CA GLY A 228 -10.67 14.21 3.98
C GLY A 228 -10.68 13.21 5.12
N VAL A 229 -10.44 13.64 6.36
CA VAL A 229 -10.40 12.77 7.55
C VAL A 229 -11.74 12.85 8.28
N LYS A 230 -12.65 11.90 8.03
CA LYS A 230 -14.04 11.97 8.50
C LYS A 230 -14.18 11.74 10.01
N ARG A 231 -13.52 10.70 10.53
CA ARG A 231 -13.61 10.26 11.92
C ARG A 231 -12.25 9.73 12.35
N GLY A 232 -11.86 9.98 13.59
CA GLY A 232 -10.73 9.29 14.20
C GLY A 232 -11.18 8.47 15.41
N LEU A 233 -10.40 7.45 15.75
CA LEU A 233 -10.51 6.67 16.96
C LEU A 233 -9.15 6.69 17.63
N LEU A 234 -9.11 6.95 18.93
CA LEU A 234 -7.93 6.74 19.75
C LEU A 234 -7.87 5.27 20.13
N SER A 235 -6.73 4.64 19.87
CA SER A 235 -6.49 3.24 20.20
C SER A 235 -5.07 3.10 20.74
N PRO A 236 -4.84 2.27 21.77
CA PRO A 236 -3.48 1.88 22.13
C PRO A 236 -2.84 1.13 20.94
N VAL A 237 -1.56 1.39 20.68
CA VAL A 237 -0.82 0.81 19.55
C VAL A 237 -0.48 -0.67 19.80
N ASP A 238 -0.17 -1.02 21.05
CA ASP A 238 0.17 -2.38 21.48
C ASP A 238 -0.73 -2.82 22.65
N ASP A 239 -0.97 -4.14 22.73
CA ASP A 239 -1.65 -4.79 23.87
C ASP A 239 -0.90 -4.62 25.21
N GLU A 240 0.32 -4.06 25.20
CA GLU A 240 1.17 -3.79 26.38
C GLU A 240 1.11 -2.32 26.88
N GLU A 241 0.04 -1.57 26.58
CA GLU A 241 -0.41 -0.33 27.25
C GLU A 241 0.63 0.81 27.45
N THR A 242 1.39 1.23 26.43
CA THR A 242 2.29 2.40 26.60
C THR A 242 2.26 3.49 25.53
N GLU A 243 1.71 3.24 24.33
CA GLU A 243 1.61 4.28 23.29
C GLU A 243 0.18 4.46 22.79
N TRP A 244 -0.34 5.68 22.86
CA TRP A 244 -1.60 6.07 22.21
C TRP A 244 -1.37 6.39 20.72
N GLY A 245 -2.18 5.77 19.86
CA GLY A 245 -2.24 6.03 18.43
C GLY A 245 -3.64 6.49 18.00
N ILE A 246 -3.73 7.09 16.81
CA ILE A 246 -5.00 7.55 16.24
C ILE A 246 -5.25 6.82 14.92
N LYS A 247 -6.30 6.02 14.87
CA LYS A 247 -6.79 5.39 13.63
C LYS A 247 -7.84 6.29 13.01
N THR A 248 -7.69 6.65 11.74
CA THR A 248 -8.65 7.54 11.07
C THR A 248 -9.40 6.86 9.93
N GLU A 249 -10.69 7.19 9.80
CA GLU A 249 -11.49 6.96 8.60
C GLU A 249 -11.32 8.16 7.66
N GLY A 250 -10.78 7.92 6.47
CA GLY A 250 -10.33 8.97 5.56
C GLY A 250 -8.83 9.18 5.61
N THR A 251 -8.27 9.67 4.50
CA THR A 251 -6.85 9.96 4.39
C THR A 251 -6.61 11.40 3.93
N ASN A 252 -5.66 12.07 4.58
CA ASN A 252 -5.01 13.29 4.12
C ASN A 252 -3.65 13.43 4.82
N LEU A 253 -2.72 12.59 4.39
CA LEU A 253 -1.39 12.45 4.96
C LEU A 253 -0.59 13.75 4.93
N GLN A 254 -0.71 14.51 3.83
CA GLN A 254 -0.02 15.80 3.69
C GLN A 254 -0.45 16.81 4.75
N GLY A 255 -1.74 16.85 5.08
CA GLY A 255 -2.25 17.72 6.15
C GLY A 255 -1.89 17.21 7.54
N VAL A 256 -1.96 15.90 7.76
CA VAL A 256 -1.78 15.27 9.08
C VAL A 256 -0.35 15.41 9.58
N ILE A 257 0.63 15.24 8.70
CA ILE A 257 2.05 15.39 9.05
C ILE A 257 2.44 16.81 9.47
N GLN A 258 1.66 17.83 9.09
CA GLN A 258 1.95 19.23 9.44
C GLN A 258 1.44 19.61 10.84
N ILE A 259 0.71 18.73 11.53
CA ILE A 259 0.20 19.00 12.87
C ILE A 259 1.30 18.72 13.90
N GLU A 260 1.48 19.64 14.85
CA GLU A 260 2.34 19.43 16.03
C GLU A 260 1.90 18.20 16.84
N GLY A 261 2.87 17.35 17.18
CA GLY A 261 2.67 16.13 17.96
C GLY A 261 2.41 14.88 17.13
N VAL A 262 2.31 14.99 15.80
CA VAL A 262 2.22 13.84 14.88
C VAL A 262 3.62 13.41 14.44
N ASP A 263 3.92 12.13 14.60
CA ASP A 263 5.16 11.53 14.15
C ASP A 263 5.10 11.20 12.65
N ALA A 264 5.80 12.02 11.87
CA ALA A 264 5.91 11.88 10.42
C ALA A 264 6.65 10.61 9.97
N SER A 265 7.50 10.03 10.83
CA SER A 265 8.35 8.89 10.46
C SER A 265 7.64 7.55 10.58
N ARG A 266 6.63 7.45 11.46
CA ARG A 266 5.86 6.23 11.72
C ARG A 266 4.44 6.25 11.16
N THR A 267 3.86 7.43 10.88
CA THR A 267 2.49 7.54 10.37
C THR A 267 2.31 6.85 9.01
N VAL A 268 1.34 5.95 8.92
CA VAL A 268 1.05 5.15 7.71
C VAL A 268 -0.33 5.50 7.15
N SER A 269 -0.42 5.58 5.82
CA SER A 269 -1.69 5.71 5.08
C SER A 269 -1.85 4.51 4.16
N ASN A 270 -3.07 3.99 4.04
CA ASN A 270 -3.38 2.91 3.09
C ASN A 270 -3.60 3.42 1.65
N HIS A 271 -3.48 4.73 1.42
CA HIS A 271 -3.69 5.34 0.12
C HIS A 271 -2.39 5.40 -0.70
N ILE A 272 -2.24 4.49 -1.65
CA ILE A 272 -1.01 4.28 -2.44
C ILE A 272 -0.51 5.56 -3.12
N HIS A 273 -1.36 6.23 -3.90
CA HIS A 273 -0.98 7.46 -4.63
C HIS A 273 -0.75 8.69 -3.74
N GLU A 274 -1.17 8.63 -2.49
CA GLU A 274 -0.92 9.72 -1.53
C GLU A 274 0.49 9.58 -0.98
N VAL A 275 0.88 8.35 -0.63
CA VAL A 275 2.25 8.01 -0.23
C VAL A 275 3.24 8.23 -1.38
N GLU A 276 2.86 7.87 -2.61
CA GLU A 276 3.64 8.16 -3.83
C GLU A 276 4.03 9.65 -3.94
N LYS A 277 3.06 10.54 -3.71
CA LYS A 277 3.26 11.99 -3.85
C LYS A 277 4.07 12.61 -2.72
N LEU A 278 3.96 12.05 -1.51
CA LEU A 278 4.58 12.63 -0.32
C LEU A 278 5.97 12.05 -0.04
N PHE A 279 6.09 10.73 -0.07
CA PHE A 279 7.31 10.00 0.28
C PHE A 279 8.06 9.42 -0.93
N GLY A 280 7.40 9.31 -2.09
CA GLY A 280 8.02 8.83 -3.33
C GLY A 280 7.72 7.36 -3.66
N ILE A 281 8.37 6.88 -4.72
CA ILE A 281 8.06 5.58 -5.35
C ILE A 281 8.45 4.39 -4.48
N GLU A 282 9.63 4.41 -3.86
CA GLU A 282 10.08 3.30 -2.99
C GLU A 282 9.22 3.15 -1.74
N ALA A 283 8.74 4.26 -1.18
CA ALA A 283 7.80 4.24 -0.06
C ALA A 283 6.47 3.60 -0.48
N ALA A 284 5.97 3.95 -1.68
CA ALA A 284 4.77 3.35 -2.22
C ALA A 284 4.96 1.86 -2.59
N ARG A 285 6.13 1.47 -3.11
CA ARG A 285 6.49 0.07 -3.36
C ARG A 285 6.41 -0.76 -2.08
N ASN A 286 7.05 -0.28 -1.01
CA ASN A 286 6.98 -0.92 0.30
C ASN A 286 5.56 -0.96 0.88
N LEU A 287 4.76 0.08 0.66
CA LEU A 287 3.36 0.09 1.06
C LEU A 287 2.54 -0.97 0.32
N ILE A 288 2.70 -1.12 -1.00
CA ILE A 288 2.02 -2.14 -1.80
C ILE A 288 2.32 -3.53 -1.24
N ILE A 289 3.60 -3.81 -0.93
CA ILE A 289 4.04 -5.09 -0.36
C ILE A 289 3.36 -5.34 0.99
N LYS A 290 3.49 -4.39 1.93
CA LYS A 290 2.94 -4.52 3.30
C LYS A 290 1.42 -4.66 3.29
N GLU A 291 0.74 -3.86 2.48
CA GLU A 291 -0.72 -3.87 2.40
C GLU A 291 -1.22 -5.17 1.75
N ALA A 292 -0.60 -5.63 0.66
CA ALA A 292 -0.96 -6.89 0.03
C ALA A 292 -0.74 -8.09 0.99
N GLN A 293 0.38 -8.09 1.72
CA GLN A 293 0.67 -9.10 2.73
C GLN A 293 -0.37 -9.05 3.87
N LYS A 294 -0.67 -7.87 4.42
CA LYS A 294 -1.69 -7.68 5.47
C LYS A 294 -3.05 -8.23 5.04
N VAL A 295 -3.46 -7.98 3.80
CA VAL A 295 -4.74 -8.48 3.26
C VAL A 295 -4.77 -10.01 3.15
N LEU A 296 -3.66 -10.64 2.76
CA LEU A 296 -3.55 -12.09 2.64
C LEU A 296 -3.50 -12.77 4.02
N GLU A 297 -2.71 -12.23 4.95
CA GLU A 297 -2.57 -12.73 6.33
C GLU A 297 -3.88 -12.64 7.11
N GLN A 298 -4.65 -11.55 6.97
CA GLN A 298 -5.98 -11.41 7.58
C GLN A 298 -6.97 -12.51 7.13
N GLN A 299 -6.77 -13.07 5.93
CA GLN A 299 -7.56 -14.19 5.42
C GLN A 299 -6.98 -15.56 5.77
N GLY A 300 -5.85 -15.60 6.49
CA GLY A 300 -5.13 -16.82 6.84
C GLY A 300 -4.53 -17.52 5.61
N LEU A 301 -4.26 -16.77 4.54
CA LEU A 301 -3.64 -17.26 3.31
C LEU A 301 -2.18 -16.85 3.34
N ASP A 302 -1.29 -17.82 3.15
CA ASP A 302 0.16 -17.60 3.13
C ASP A 302 0.64 -17.58 1.69
N VAL A 303 1.23 -16.45 1.28
CA VAL A 303 1.87 -16.27 -0.03
C VAL A 303 3.27 -15.75 0.23
N ASP A 304 4.26 -16.40 -0.37
CA ASP A 304 5.66 -16.00 -0.20
C ASP A 304 5.87 -14.54 -0.66
N LEU A 305 6.56 -13.78 0.18
CA LEU A 305 6.88 -12.36 -0.02
C LEU A 305 7.51 -12.09 -1.40
N ARG A 306 8.30 -13.03 -1.94
CA ARG A 306 8.98 -12.89 -3.23
C ARG A 306 8.00 -12.67 -4.39
N HIS A 307 6.81 -13.27 -4.33
CA HIS A 307 5.78 -13.04 -5.34
C HIS A 307 5.26 -11.61 -5.27
N LEU A 308 5.05 -11.08 -4.05
CA LEU A 308 4.62 -9.70 -3.82
C LEU A 308 5.71 -8.68 -4.19
N LEU A 309 6.99 -9.04 -4.02
CA LEU A 309 8.12 -8.22 -4.48
C LEU A 309 8.09 -8.06 -6.00
N ILE A 310 7.99 -9.18 -6.75
CA ILE A 310 7.91 -9.15 -8.22
C ILE A 310 6.73 -8.28 -8.68
N LEU A 311 5.57 -8.44 -8.03
CA LEU A 311 4.38 -7.64 -8.31
C LEU A 311 4.64 -6.14 -8.14
N SER A 312 5.17 -5.76 -6.97
CA SER A 312 5.36 -4.37 -6.58
C SER A 312 6.45 -3.69 -7.41
N ASP A 313 7.52 -4.41 -7.75
CA ASP A 313 8.58 -3.95 -8.63
C ASP A 313 8.04 -3.70 -10.05
N LEU A 314 7.24 -4.63 -10.58
CA LEU A 314 6.61 -4.49 -11.89
C LEU A 314 5.70 -3.25 -11.94
N MET A 315 4.94 -2.99 -10.87
CA MET A 315 4.04 -1.84 -10.78
C MET A 315 4.78 -0.50 -10.66
N THR A 316 6.03 -0.48 -10.19
CA THR A 316 6.78 0.74 -9.88
C THR A 316 7.95 1.02 -10.84
N VAL A 317 8.26 0.08 -11.75
CA VAL A 317 9.39 0.16 -12.70
C VAL A 317 9.45 1.44 -13.53
N SER A 318 8.29 2.05 -13.82
CA SER A 318 8.21 3.25 -14.68
C SER A 318 8.55 4.56 -13.96
N GLY A 319 8.82 4.52 -12.65
CA GLY A 319 8.95 5.71 -11.81
C GLY A 319 7.61 6.38 -11.47
N THR A 320 6.49 5.73 -11.83
CA THR A 320 5.13 6.03 -11.40
C THR A 320 4.39 4.72 -11.17
N ILE A 321 3.37 4.73 -10.32
CA ILE A 321 2.62 3.51 -10.01
C ILE A 321 1.65 3.22 -11.16
N GLN A 322 1.82 2.06 -11.79
CA GLN A 322 0.98 1.60 -12.88
C GLN A 322 0.05 0.48 -12.45
N SER A 323 -1.17 0.50 -12.98
CA SER A 323 -2.11 -0.61 -12.82
C SER A 323 -1.68 -1.80 -13.68
N ILE A 324 -2.02 -3.02 -13.24
CA ILE A 324 -1.64 -4.24 -13.98
C ILE A 324 -2.47 -4.41 -15.26
N GLY A 325 -3.69 -3.89 -15.25
CA GLY A 325 -4.64 -4.00 -16.36
C GLY A 325 -4.28 -3.18 -17.60
N ARG A 326 -5.27 -3.03 -18.47
CA ARG A 326 -5.12 -2.44 -19.82
C ARG A 326 -4.61 -0.99 -19.85
N HIS A 327 -4.85 -0.20 -18.80
CA HIS A 327 -4.45 1.21 -18.77
C HIS A 327 -3.05 1.43 -18.18
N GLY A 328 -2.39 0.37 -17.73
CA GLY A 328 -1.02 0.41 -17.23
C GLY A 328 -0.18 -0.64 -17.95
N ILE A 329 0.36 -1.58 -17.18
CA ILE A 329 1.45 -2.47 -17.61
C ILE A 329 1.08 -3.31 -18.84
N SER A 330 -0.14 -3.85 -18.89
CA SER A 330 -0.56 -4.71 -20.00
C SER A 330 -0.79 -3.93 -21.30
N GLY A 331 -1.26 -2.68 -21.21
CA GLY A 331 -1.45 -1.82 -22.39
C GLY A 331 -0.20 -1.06 -22.84
N SER A 332 0.80 -0.93 -21.97
CA SER A 332 2.10 -0.34 -22.30
C SER A 332 3.11 -1.37 -22.80
N LYS A 333 2.71 -2.64 -23.01
CA LYS A 333 3.59 -3.63 -23.64
C LYS A 333 3.99 -3.19 -25.03
N SER A 334 5.25 -3.44 -25.39
CA SER A 334 5.79 -3.04 -26.70
C SER A 334 5.23 -3.85 -27.86
N SER A 335 4.81 -5.10 -27.62
CA SER A 335 4.26 -5.97 -28.65
C SER A 335 2.81 -5.62 -28.97
N VAL A 336 2.50 -5.48 -30.26
CA VAL A 336 1.15 -5.30 -30.77
C VAL A 336 0.31 -6.55 -30.51
N PHE A 337 0.86 -7.74 -30.78
CA PHE A 337 0.14 -8.99 -30.59
C PHE A 337 -0.13 -9.28 -29.11
N ALA A 338 0.79 -8.96 -28.21
CA ALA A 338 0.55 -9.07 -26.77
C ALA A 338 -0.60 -8.18 -26.31
N ARG A 339 -0.65 -6.92 -26.78
CA ARG A 339 -1.74 -5.99 -26.44
C ARG A 339 -3.07 -6.45 -27.04
N ALA A 340 -3.07 -6.81 -28.31
CA ALA A 340 -4.27 -7.21 -29.04
C ALA A 340 -4.88 -8.53 -28.54
N ALA A 341 -4.05 -9.47 -28.08
CA ALA A 341 -4.50 -10.72 -27.47
C ALA A 341 -5.05 -10.57 -26.04
N PHE A 342 -4.69 -9.48 -25.35
CA PHE A 342 -5.17 -9.22 -23.99
C PHE A 342 -6.55 -8.56 -24.00
N GLU A 343 -6.71 -7.39 -24.64
CA GLU A 343 -7.99 -6.67 -24.70
C GLU A 343 -8.02 -5.65 -25.86
N VAL A 344 -9.21 -5.24 -26.31
CA VAL A 344 -9.44 -4.19 -27.33
C VAL A 344 -8.69 -4.46 -28.66
N THR A 345 -8.77 -5.71 -29.13
CA THR A 345 -8.02 -6.23 -30.29
C THR A 345 -8.09 -5.35 -31.55
N VAL A 346 -9.30 -4.92 -31.94
CA VAL A 346 -9.49 -4.18 -33.20
C VAL A 346 -8.78 -2.83 -33.17
N ASN A 347 -8.95 -2.05 -32.09
CA ASN A 347 -8.33 -0.73 -32.00
C ASN A 347 -6.81 -0.85 -31.96
N GLN A 348 -6.28 -1.81 -31.20
CA GLN A 348 -4.83 -2.01 -31.10
C GLN A 348 -4.18 -2.33 -32.45
N LEU A 349 -4.83 -3.14 -33.28
CA LEU A 349 -4.35 -3.48 -34.62
C LEU A 349 -4.49 -2.31 -35.60
N LEU A 350 -5.58 -1.53 -35.50
CA LEU A 350 -5.78 -0.33 -36.31
C LEU A 350 -4.74 0.74 -35.98
N ASP A 351 -4.52 1.01 -34.69
CA ASP A 351 -3.53 1.98 -34.23
C ASP A 351 -2.12 1.56 -34.66
N ALA A 352 -1.76 0.28 -34.48
CA ALA A 352 -0.50 -0.25 -34.95
C ALA A 352 -0.32 -0.08 -36.47
N GLY A 353 -1.37 -0.32 -37.25
CA GLY A 353 -1.37 -0.11 -38.70
C GLY A 353 -1.24 1.37 -39.11
N LEU A 354 -1.87 2.28 -38.35
CA LEU A 354 -1.80 3.73 -38.60
C LEU A 354 -0.42 4.31 -38.26
N TYR A 355 0.18 3.89 -37.15
CA TYR A 355 1.49 4.36 -36.71
C TYR A 355 2.67 3.58 -37.31
N GLY A 356 2.39 2.49 -38.05
CA GLY A 356 3.42 1.63 -38.63
C GLY A 356 4.26 0.93 -37.57
N GLU A 357 3.63 0.48 -36.47
CA GLU A 357 4.34 -0.25 -35.42
C GLU A 357 4.84 -1.60 -35.93
N GLU A 358 6.09 -1.94 -35.55
CA GLU A 358 6.72 -3.21 -35.90
C GLU A 358 6.59 -4.24 -34.77
N GLU A 359 6.29 -5.48 -35.13
CA GLU A 359 6.25 -6.60 -34.18
C GLU A 359 7.58 -7.38 -34.21
N ARG A 360 8.18 -7.58 -33.02
CA ARG A 360 9.52 -8.18 -32.86
C ARG A 360 9.50 -9.57 -32.24
N LEU A 361 8.35 -10.07 -31.77
CA LEU A 361 8.18 -11.44 -31.26
C LEU A 361 9.13 -11.79 -30.11
N LEU A 362 9.36 -10.84 -29.21
CA LEU A 362 10.29 -11.02 -28.09
C LEU A 362 9.62 -11.62 -26.85
N GLY A 363 8.30 -11.49 -26.76
CA GLY A 363 7.48 -11.91 -25.64
C GLY A 363 6.91 -13.31 -25.78
N ILE A 364 6.24 -13.77 -24.73
CA ILE A 364 5.60 -15.08 -24.68
C ILE A 364 4.34 -15.13 -25.56
N PRO A 365 3.38 -14.19 -25.45
CA PRO A 365 2.11 -14.29 -26.17
C PRO A 365 2.29 -14.31 -27.68
N GLU A 366 3.17 -13.47 -28.22
CA GLU A 366 3.39 -13.39 -29.67
C GLU A 366 3.94 -14.69 -30.25
N ASN A 367 4.92 -15.28 -29.58
CA ASN A 367 5.54 -16.54 -30.00
C ASN A 367 4.54 -17.69 -29.98
N VAL A 368 3.66 -17.74 -28.97
CA VAL A 368 2.58 -18.73 -28.92
C VAL A 368 1.58 -18.54 -30.06
N ILE A 369 1.18 -17.30 -30.36
CA ILE A 369 0.22 -17.00 -31.43
C ILE A 369 0.74 -17.45 -32.81
N ILE A 370 2.04 -17.26 -33.07
CA ILE A 370 2.66 -17.61 -34.36
C ILE A 370 3.11 -19.08 -34.41
N GLY A 371 3.14 -19.77 -33.27
CA GLY A 371 3.59 -21.16 -33.17
C GLY A 371 5.12 -21.31 -33.09
N GLN A 372 5.82 -20.29 -32.60
CA GLN A 372 7.25 -20.35 -32.30
C GLN A 372 7.50 -20.82 -30.85
N ILE A 373 8.73 -21.26 -30.58
CA ILE A 373 9.17 -21.64 -29.24
C ILE A 373 9.24 -20.38 -28.37
N THR A 374 8.68 -20.43 -27.17
CA THR A 374 8.69 -19.30 -26.24
C THR A 374 10.07 -19.11 -25.61
N PRO A 375 10.50 -17.86 -25.32
CA PRO A 375 11.84 -17.56 -24.81
C PRO A 375 11.98 -17.77 -23.28
N ILE A 376 11.28 -18.75 -22.72
CA ILE A 376 11.27 -19.12 -21.30
C ILE A 376 11.45 -20.64 -21.11
N GLY A 377 11.86 -21.07 -19.92
CA GLY A 377 12.11 -22.48 -19.62
C GLY A 377 13.11 -23.10 -20.60
N THR A 378 12.77 -24.28 -21.14
CA THR A 378 13.63 -25.01 -22.09
C THR A 378 13.90 -24.26 -23.39
N GLY A 379 13.01 -23.35 -23.80
CA GLY A 379 13.18 -22.55 -25.02
C GLY A 379 14.33 -21.53 -24.95
N ARG A 380 14.85 -21.25 -23.75
CA ARG A 380 16.03 -20.38 -23.56
C ARG A 380 17.36 -21.14 -23.66
N THR A 381 17.32 -22.47 -23.59
CA THR A 381 18.52 -23.31 -23.65
C THR A 381 18.92 -23.57 -25.10
N LYS A 382 20.20 -23.35 -25.41
CA LYS A 382 20.78 -23.71 -26.72
C LYS A 382 21.77 -24.85 -26.53
N ILE A 383 21.64 -25.88 -27.36
CA ILE A 383 22.51 -27.05 -27.33
C ILE A 383 23.50 -26.94 -28.48
N MET A 384 24.79 -27.13 -28.19
CA MET A 384 25.84 -27.27 -29.18
C MET A 384 26.49 -28.63 -28.99
N MET A 385 26.66 -29.38 -30.07
CA MET A 385 27.27 -30.71 -30.04
C MET A 385 28.48 -30.73 -30.96
N ASP A 386 29.64 -31.08 -30.42
CA ASP A 386 30.84 -31.36 -31.20
C ASP A 386 30.78 -32.80 -31.73
N LEU A 387 30.56 -32.93 -33.03
CA LEU A 387 30.44 -34.23 -33.69
C LEU A 387 31.78 -34.96 -33.76
N ASP A 388 32.89 -34.24 -33.99
CA ASP A 388 34.22 -34.85 -34.17
C ASP A 388 34.75 -35.42 -32.85
N ALA A 389 34.57 -34.68 -31.74
CA ALA A 389 34.94 -35.16 -30.42
C ALA A 389 34.14 -36.42 -30.03
N ASN A 390 32.84 -36.44 -30.31
CA ASN A 390 31.99 -37.60 -30.01
C ASN A 390 32.36 -38.84 -30.85
N LEU A 391 32.71 -38.64 -32.12
CA LEU A 391 33.08 -39.72 -33.03
C LEU A 391 34.40 -40.40 -32.60
N LYS A 392 35.34 -39.63 -32.03
CA LYS A 392 36.56 -40.18 -31.40
C LYS A 392 36.23 -41.07 -30.20
N ILE A 393 35.37 -40.62 -29.29
CA ILE A 393 34.95 -41.39 -28.11
C ILE A 393 34.26 -42.71 -28.50
N LEU A 394 33.41 -42.68 -29.54
CA LEU A 394 32.74 -43.88 -30.05
C LEU A 394 33.72 -44.90 -30.62
N ASN A 395 34.72 -44.44 -31.38
CA ASN A 395 35.74 -45.32 -31.95
C ASN A 395 36.70 -45.89 -30.90
N GLU A 396 36.95 -45.16 -29.81
CA GLU A 396 37.73 -45.67 -28.67
C GLU A 396 36.97 -46.73 -27.86
N LYS A 397 35.64 -46.61 -27.71
CA LYS A 397 34.82 -47.62 -27.04
C LYS A 397 34.59 -48.91 -27.85
N ASN A 398 34.75 -48.85 -29.17
CA ASN A 398 34.58 -50.00 -30.06
C ASN A 398 35.88 -50.79 -30.31
N LYS A 399 37.00 -50.35 -29.73
CA LYS A 399 38.24 -51.12 -29.62
C LYS A 399 38.31 -51.79 -28.25
#